data_AF-M2TGJ5-F1
#
_entry.id   AF-M2TGJ5-F1
#
_cell.length_a   1.000
_cell.length_b   1.000
_cell.length_c   1.000
_cell.angle_alpha   90.00
_cell.angle_beta   90.00
_cell.angle_gamma   90.00
#
_symmetry.space_group_name_H-M   'P 1'
#
loop_
_entity.id
_entity.type
_entity.pdbx_description
1 polymer ?
#
loop_
_entity_poly.entity_id
_entity_poly.type
_entity_poly.pdbx_seq_one_letter_code
_entity_poly.pdbx_strand_id
1 'polypeptide(L)'
;MPGLLSLPTELLQQIASSLPCSSALNLLSVNHQLRKACSDRLVFQQIAKRDLNYSPLSKWGFHDNVILIEDDNPILTSTSLSEIIRLAFAAEKCIKSSTKKSDAWIFKVQKHTKRLDILDWLPHMVALEHSAITSLKPEPFLTLYDEMLTYNASENDLIATNFMITCTLLHQLRYVINAEKQVKKPLDKHFEANPGRSTLSDADSITHLRTRIRRYGRFAPPFQLDQATALLPTFLLELAVYRLFPEQLRRQLPSVSCIGFKSLMRIPPVFSQNAATQSFAQCHVEKMVTPEFLGAKWMGYYSEQRGTVHARSFDPPMRDINIVACAPEGASDVAAVIDRETRGVDAHGEFSLQGRVKKNGQVELVKRYIVSGWTWPWIGCLTPFGIVGTWGDESDESDESDSFGGYFWIWKEDWCDGDR
;
A
#
# COMPACT_ATOMS: atom_id res chain seq x y z
N MET A 1 -42.00 14.42 33.67
CA MET A 1 -41.83 13.76 32.36
C MET A 1 -40.58 12.92 32.43
N PRO A 2 -40.60 11.62 32.04
CA PRO A 2 -39.39 10.80 32.00
C PRO A 2 -38.43 11.35 30.95
N GLY A 3 -37.21 11.71 31.36
CA GLY A 3 -36.14 12.18 30.47
C GLY A 3 -35.18 11.06 30.08
N LEU A 4 -34.24 11.33 29.16
CA LEU A 4 -33.25 10.34 28.71
C LEU A 4 -32.49 9.69 29.88
N LEU A 5 -32.20 10.44 30.94
CA LEU A 5 -31.50 9.96 32.15
C LEU A 5 -32.32 8.98 33.01
N SER A 6 -33.61 8.81 32.73
CA SER A 6 -34.46 7.81 33.41
C SER A 6 -34.39 6.42 32.79
N LEU A 7 -33.68 6.26 31.65
CA LEU A 7 -33.49 4.96 31.01
C LEU A 7 -32.45 4.10 31.77
N PRO A 8 -32.63 2.77 31.78
CA PRO A 8 -31.59 1.82 32.20
C PRO A 8 -30.27 2.02 31.43
N THR A 9 -29.14 1.69 32.07
CA THR A 9 -27.80 1.85 31.49
C THR A 9 -27.64 1.06 30.19
N GLU A 10 -28.23 -0.13 30.12
CA GLU A 10 -28.18 -1.02 28.95
C GLU A 10 -28.85 -0.37 27.74
N LEU A 11 -29.99 0.29 27.94
CA LEU A 11 -30.67 1.02 26.86
C LEU A 11 -29.87 2.25 26.43
N LEU A 12 -29.25 2.96 27.38
CA LEU A 12 -28.36 4.10 27.06
C LEU A 12 -27.14 3.65 26.24
N GLN A 13 -26.54 2.51 26.59
CA GLN A 13 -25.42 1.92 25.87
C GLN A 13 -25.83 1.43 24.48
N GLN A 14 -26.98 0.78 24.34
CA GLN A 14 -27.51 0.35 23.05
C GLN A 14 -27.83 1.53 22.12
N ILE A 15 -28.40 2.62 22.67
CA ILE A 15 -28.60 3.87 21.94
C ILE A 15 -27.25 4.41 21.49
N ALA A 16 -26.26 4.50 22.40
CA ALA A 16 -24.95 5.04 22.08
C ALA A 16 -24.20 4.22 21.03
N SER A 17 -24.26 2.88 21.09
CA SER A 17 -23.60 2.01 20.12
C SER A 17 -24.24 2.06 18.73
N SER A 18 -25.49 2.50 18.64
CA SER A 18 -26.21 2.74 17.40
C SER A 18 -25.87 4.10 16.74
N LEU A 19 -25.11 4.98 17.43
CA LEU A 19 -24.70 6.27 16.89
C LEU A 19 -23.40 6.18 16.06
N PRO A 20 -23.14 7.12 15.14
CA PRO A 20 -21.79 7.38 14.65
C PRO A 20 -20.84 7.71 15.81
N CYS A 21 -19.57 7.32 15.72
CA CYS A 21 -18.59 7.53 16.80
C CYS A 21 -18.54 8.99 17.27
N SER A 22 -18.55 9.96 16.35
CA SER A 22 -18.53 11.39 16.67
C SER A 22 -19.77 11.84 17.45
N SER A 23 -20.94 11.32 17.11
CA SER A 23 -22.18 11.58 17.85
C SER A 23 -22.18 10.93 19.24
N ALA A 24 -21.64 9.72 19.36
CA ALA A 24 -21.45 9.07 20.65
C ALA A 24 -20.51 9.88 21.56
N LEU A 25 -19.38 10.38 21.03
CA LEU A 25 -18.46 11.25 21.77
C LEU A 25 -19.10 12.58 22.21
N ASN A 26 -19.94 13.17 21.35
CA ASN A 26 -20.72 14.36 21.72
C ASN A 26 -21.71 14.04 22.85
N LEU A 27 -22.38 12.88 22.82
CA LEU A 27 -23.28 12.41 23.88
C LEU A 27 -22.57 12.30 25.23
N LEU A 28 -21.32 11.80 25.26
CA LEU A 28 -20.48 11.74 26.47
C LEU A 28 -20.14 13.13 27.05
N SER A 29 -20.31 14.19 26.26
CA SER A 29 -20.03 15.57 26.66
C SER A 29 -21.26 16.30 27.18
N VAL A 30 -22.46 15.73 27.04
CA VAL A 30 -23.73 16.36 27.46
C VAL A 30 -23.92 16.32 28.99
N ASN A 31 -23.64 15.18 29.63
CA ASN A 31 -23.90 14.99 31.06
C ASN A 31 -22.98 13.91 31.67
N HIS A 32 -22.59 14.06 32.95
CA HIS A 32 -21.72 13.11 33.65
C HIS A 32 -22.33 11.70 33.79
N GLN A 33 -23.65 11.58 33.97
CA GLN A 33 -24.33 10.28 34.03
C GLN A 33 -24.28 9.56 32.67
N LEU A 34 -24.52 10.28 31.58
CA LEU A 34 -24.37 9.74 30.22
C LEU A 34 -22.93 9.35 29.92
N ARG A 35 -21.95 10.17 30.35
CA ARG A 35 -20.54 9.83 30.24
C ARG A 35 -20.24 8.52 30.98
N LYS A 36 -20.68 8.38 32.22
CA LYS A 36 -20.44 7.18 33.03
C LYS A 36 -21.11 5.94 32.41
N ALA A 37 -22.33 6.07 31.91
CA ALA A 37 -23.08 4.97 31.30
C ALA A 37 -22.51 4.53 29.95
N CYS A 38 -22.15 5.49 29.09
CA CYS A 38 -21.81 5.23 27.68
C CYS A 38 -20.31 5.24 27.37
N SER A 39 -19.44 5.68 28.29
CA SER A 39 -17.97 5.57 28.15
C SER A 39 -17.49 4.14 28.42
N ASP A 40 -18.16 3.18 27.83
CA ASP A 40 -17.94 1.75 28.00
C ASP A 40 -17.22 1.16 26.78
N ARG A 41 -16.38 0.16 27.02
CA ARG A 41 -15.59 -0.50 25.98
C ARG A 41 -16.47 -1.19 24.94
N LEU A 42 -17.51 -1.90 25.37
CA LEU A 42 -18.38 -2.66 24.48
C LEU A 42 -19.16 -1.73 23.55
N VAL A 43 -19.56 -0.54 24.01
CA VAL A 43 -20.23 0.49 23.20
C VAL A 43 -19.35 0.85 22.00
N PHE A 44 -18.09 1.21 22.22
CA PHE A 44 -17.20 1.61 21.13
C PHE A 44 -16.68 0.44 20.29
N GLN A 45 -16.57 -0.77 20.85
CA GLN A 45 -16.31 -1.98 20.06
C GLN A 45 -17.44 -2.25 19.07
N GLN A 46 -18.70 -2.11 19.50
CA GLN A 46 -19.87 -2.27 18.62
C GLN A 46 -19.88 -1.20 17.51
N ILE A 47 -19.56 0.06 17.83
CA ILE A 47 -19.44 1.13 16.82
C ILE A 47 -18.32 0.79 15.82
N ALA A 48 -17.12 0.45 16.31
CA ALA A 48 -15.99 0.10 15.44
C ALA A 48 -16.30 -1.10 14.55
N LYS A 49 -16.88 -2.18 15.11
CA LYS A 49 -17.27 -3.37 14.36
C LYS A 49 -18.29 -3.05 13.27
N ARG A 50 -19.34 -2.29 13.60
CA ARG A 50 -20.36 -1.88 12.63
C ARG A 50 -19.76 -1.05 11.51
N ASP A 51 -18.92 -0.08 11.85
CA ASP A 51 -18.38 0.86 10.88
C ASP A 51 -17.29 0.22 10.00
N LEU A 52 -16.45 -0.67 10.54
CA LEU A 52 -15.46 -1.41 9.77
C LEU A 52 -16.09 -2.45 8.82
N ASN A 53 -17.18 -3.08 9.25
CA ASN A 53 -17.99 -3.97 8.41
C ASN A 53 -19.03 -3.20 7.57
N TYR A 54 -19.00 -1.86 7.57
CA TYR A 54 -19.90 -1.08 6.72
C TYR A 54 -19.66 -1.47 5.26
N SER A 55 -20.72 -1.70 4.48
CA SER A 55 -20.62 -1.85 3.03
C SER A 55 -21.45 -0.76 2.36
N PRO A 56 -20.92 0.00 1.37
CA PRO A 56 -21.73 0.94 0.59
C PRO A 56 -22.90 0.27 -0.12
N LEU A 57 -22.75 -1.02 -0.47
CA LEU A 57 -23.77 -1.83 -1.14
C LEU A 57 -24.94 -2.18 -0.23
N SER A 58 -24.75 -2.12 1.10
CA SER A 58 -25.85 -2.32 2.05
C SER A 58 -27.00 -1.32 1.85
N LYS A 59 -26.71 -0.12 1.30
CA LYS A 59 -27.74 0.89 0.96
C LYS A 59 -28.71 0.41 -0.12
N TRP A 60 -28.31 -0.57 -0.92
CA TRP A 60 -29.09 -1.13 -2.01
C TRP A 60 -29.73 -2.48 -1.66
N GLY A 61 -29.66 -2.90 -0.39
CA GLY A 61 -30.19 -4.20 0.05
C GLY A 61 -29.32 -5.41 -0.33
N PHE A 62 -28.16 -5.18 -0.95
CA PHE A 62 -27.15 -6.23 -1.14
C PHE A 62 -26.35 -6.36 0.15
N HIS A 63 -26.75 -7.34 0.96
CA HIS A 63 -25.94 -7.81 2.07
C HIS A 63 -24.78 -8.62 1.50
N ASP A 64 -23.67 -7.94 1.28
CA ASP A 64 -22.41 -8.63 1.12
C ASP A 64 -22.11 -9.29 2.47
N ASN A 65 -22.24 -10.62 2.56
CA ASN A 65 -22.06 -11.37 3.81
C ASN A 65 -20.60 -11.40 4.29
N VAL A 66 -19.74 -10.57 3.71
CA VAL A 66 -18.33 -10.46 4.05
C VAL A 66 -18.20 -9.74 5.39
N ILE A 67 -18.22 -10.52 6.46
CA ILE A 67 -17.84 -10.07 7.80
C ILE A 67 -16.30 -10.02 7.81
N LEU A 68 -15.74 -8.82 7.74
CA LEU A 68 -14.29 -8.60 7.80
C LEU A 68 -13.76 -8.70 9.23
N ILE A 69 -14.59 -8.32 10.21
CA ILE A 69 -14.22 -8.24 11.61
C ILE A 69 -15.26 -8.97 12.47
N GLU A 70 -14.87 -10.17 12.91
CA GLU A 70 -15.57 -11.00 13.89
C GLU A 70 -15.48 -10.40 15.32
N ASP A 71 -16.30 -10.92 16.23
CA ASP A 71 -16.38 -10.46 17.62
C ASP A 71 -15.06 -10.68 18.39
N ASP A 72 -14.39 -11.79 18.13
CA ASP A 72 -13.16 -12.18 18.83
C ASP A 72 -11.89 -11.60 18.20
N ASN A 73 -12.04 -10.68 17.24
CA ASN A 73 -10.92 -10.10 16.51
C ASN A 73 -9.96 -9.37 17.47
N PRO A 74 -8.66 -9.74 17.52
CA PRO A 74 -7.68 -9.13 18.41
C PRO A 74 -7.63 -7.61 18.34
N ILE A 75 -7.86 -7.04 17.15
CA ILE A 75 -7.88 -5.58 16.94
C ILE A 75 -8.92 -4.89 17.83
N LEU A 76 -10.03 -5.56 18.13
CA LEU A 76 -11.08 -5.05 19.01
C LEU A 76 -10.91 -5.55 20.46
N THR A 77 -10.45 -6.77 20.68
CA THR A 77 -10.44 -7.40 22.01
C THR A 77 -9.21 -7.07 22.85
N SER A 78 -8.04 -6.82 22.25
CA SER A 78 -6.80 -6.57 23.01
C SER A 78 -6.40 -5.08 23.13
N THR A 79 -7.04 -4.18 22.38
CA THR A 79 -6.74 -2.73 22.35
C THR A 79 -7.28 -2.00 23.57
N SER A 80 -6.77 -0.82 23.91
CA SER A 80 -7.35 0.03 24.97
C SER A 80 -8.66 0.70 24.52
N LEU A 81 -9.49 1.18 25.46
CA LEU A 81 -10.71 1.95 25.13
C LEU A 81 -10.40 3.15 24.22
N SER A 82 -9.30 3.87 24.50
CA SER A 82 -8.87 5.03 23.70
C SER A 82 -8.56 4.64 22.25
N GLU A 83 -7.89 3.51 22.03
CA GLU A 83 -7.59 3.00 20.69
C GLU A 83 -8.84 2.53 19.96
N ILE A 84 -9.79 1.89 20.65
CA ILE A 84 -11.08 1.50 20.06
C ILE A 84 -11.86 2.73 19.63
N ILE A 85 -11.92 3.78 20.45
CA ILE A 85 -12.56 5.05 20.09
C ILE A 85 -11.92 5.64 18.84
N ARG A 86 -10.58 5.67 18.78
CA ARG A 86 -9.83 6.18 17.63
C ARG A 86 -10.11 5.36 16.36
N LEU A 87 -10.17 4.04 16.48
CA LEU A 87 -10.48 3.12 15.40
C LEU A 87 -11.91 3.34 14.88
N ALA A 88 -12.90 3.38 15.78
CA ALA A 88 -14.29 3.68 15.45
C ALA A 88 -14.42 5.04 14.72
N PHE A 89 -13.70 6.05 15.20
CA PHE A 89 -13.70 7.37 14.58
C PHE A 89 -13.02 7.39 13.20
N ALA A 90 -11.93 6.63 13.01
CA ALA A 90 -11.29 6.46 11.71
C ALA A 90 -12.21 5.77 10.69
N ALA A 91 -12.90 4.70 11.10
CA ALA A 91 -13.88 4.00 10.26
C ALA A 91 -15.03 4.93 9.86
N GLU A 92 -15.60 5.66 10.82
CA GLU A 92 -16.61 6.68 10.54
C GLU A 92 -16.12 7.76 9.56
N LYS A 93 -14.88 8.25 9.70
CA LYS A 93 -14.26 9.18 8.74
C LYS A 93 -14.20 8.57 7.34
N CYS A 94 -13.84 7.29 7.22
CA CYS A 94 -13.79 6.59 5.94
C CYS A 94 -15.18 6.54 5.27
N ILE A 95 -16.22 6.15 6.03
CA ILE A 95 -17.62 6.12 5.56
C ILE A 95 -18.11 7.51 5.14
N LYS A 96 -17.83 8.53 5.96
CA LYS A 96 -18.22 9.92 5.66
C LYS A 96 -17.54 10.44 4.40
N SER A 97 -16.30 10.03 4.13
CA SER A 97 -15.56 10.45 2.93
C SER A 97 -16.05 9.72 1.68
N SER A 98 -16.35 8.42 1.75
CA SER A 98 -16.86 7.66 0.60
C SER A 98 -18.29 8.05 0.17
N THR A 99 -19.08 8.63 1.09
CA THR A 99 -20.47 9.02 0.82
C THR A 99 -20.64 10.44 0.28
N LYS A 100 -19.60 11.28 0.36
CA LYS A 100 -19.64 12.62 -0.22
C LYS A 100 -19.57 12.50 -1.74
N LYS A 101 -20.59 13.03 -2.44
CA LYS A 101 -20.69 13.06 -3.93
C LYS A 101 -19.64 13.97 -4.61
N SER A 102 -18.51 14.26 -3.97
CA SER A 102 -17.52 15.21 -4.46
C SER A 102 -16.18 14.51 -4.65
N ASP A 103 -15.53 14.79 -5.78
CA ASP A 103 -14.12 14.45 -6.03
C ASP A 103 -13.16 15.12 -5.02
N ALA A 104 -13.67 16.00 -4.16
CA ALA A 104 -12.89 16.61 -3.10
C ALA A 104 -12.90 15.72 -1.85
N TRP A 105 -12.02 14.71 -1.84
CA TRP A 105 -11.34 14.36 -0.60
C TRP A 105 -10.57 15.62 -0.16
N ILE A 106 -11.26 16.57 0.49
CA ILE A 106 -10.64 17.83 0.92
C ILE A 106 -9.67 17.48 2.03
N PHE A 107 -8.39 17.33 1.66
CA PHE A 107 -7.32 17.10 2.60
C PHE A 107 -7.07 18.42 3.33
N LYS A 108 -7.53 18.50 4.58
CA LYS A 108 -7.21 19.65 5.42
C LYS A 108 -5.78 19.50 5.91
N VAL A 109 -4.90 20.38 5.45
CA VAL A 109 -3.57 20.56 6.06
C VAL A 109 -3.77 21.11 7.47
N GLN A 110 -3.23 20.42 8.48
CA GLN A 110 -3.23 20.96 9.83
C GLN A 110 -2.25 22.15 9.90
N LYS A 111 -2.75 23.33 10.28
CA LYS A 111 -1.98 24.59 10.29
C LYS A 111 -0.67 24.50 11.10
N HIS A 112 -0.63 23.68 12.14
CA HIS A 112 0.50 23.63 13.09
C HIS A 112 1.55 22.59 12.73
N THR A 113 1.14 21.44 12.20
CA THR A 113 2.06 20.31 11.93
C THR A 113 2.52 20.27 10.48
N LYS A 114 1.85 21.00 9.58
CA LYS A 114 1.95 20.83 8.11
C LYS A 114 1.70 19.38 7.67
N ARG A 115 1.23 18.51 8.57
CA ARG A 115 0.89 17.12 8.31
C ARG A 115 -0.58 17.05 7.91
N LEU A 116 -0.86 16.18 6.97
CA LEU A 116 -2.20 15.97 6.46
C LEU A 116 -2.90 14.96 7.38
N ASP A 117 -4.02 15.38 7.99
CA ASP A 117 -4.81 14.55 8.93
C ASP A 117 -5.20 13.18 8.34
N ILE A 118 -5.26 13.07 7.02
CA ILE A 118 -5.60 11.81 6.35
C ILE A 118 -4.56 10.70 6.55
N LEU A 119 -3.28 11.06 6.67
CA LEU A 119 -2.20 10.09 6.81
C LEU A 119 -2.20 9.40 8.19
N ASP A 120 -2.88 10.01 9.17
CA ASP A 120 -2.98 9.45 10.52
C ASP A 120 -3.92 8.25 10.62
N TRP A 121 -4.77 8.03 9.61
CA TRP A 121 -5.81 7.01 9.68
C TRP A 121 -6.09 6.27 8.37
N LEU A 122 -6.02 6.92 7.21
CA LEU A 122 -6.44 6.27 5.96
C LEU A 122 -5.53 5.10 5.54
N PRO A 123 -4.19 5.18 5.61
CA PRO A 123 -3.34 4.02 5.30
C PRO A 123 -3.68 2.81 6.17
N HIS A 124 -4.02 3.03 7.44
CA HIS A 124 -4.46 2.00 8.37
C HIS A 124 -5.81 1.41 7.94
N MET A 125 -6.79 2.24 7.57
CA MET A 125 -8.08 1.76 7.06
C MET A 125 -7.90 0.96 5.77
N VAL A 126 -6.95 1.37 4.91
CA VAL A 126 -6.57 0.65 3.69
C VAL A 126 -6.00 -0.74 4.01
N ALA A 127 -5.05 -0.81 4.94
CA ALA A 127 -4.45 -2.07 5.38
C ALA A 127 -5.43 -2.98 6.16
N LEU A 128 -6.49 -2.41 6.75
CA LEU A 128 -7.59 -3.13 7.38
C LEU A 128 -8.70 -3.51 6.41
N GLU A 129 -8.51 -3.29 5.10
CA GLU A 129 -9.43 -3.71 4.04
C GLU A 129 -10.84 -3.13 4.19
N HIS A 130 -10.96 -1.92 4.76
CA HIS A 130 -12.24 -1.24 4.88
C HIS A 130 -12.91 -1.06 3.51
N SER A 131 -14.16 -1.51 3.37
CA SER A 131 -14.92 -1.47 2.10
C SER A 131 -14.90 -0.13 1.34
N ALA A 132 -14.84 1.01 2.04
CA ALA A 132 -14.80 2.34 1.45
C ALA A 132 -13.57 2.58 0.55
N ILE A 133 -12.51 1.77 0.71
CA ILE A 133 -11.32 1.78 -0.17
C ILE A 133 -11.70 1.56 -1.64
N THR A 134 -12.72 0.73 -1.91
CA THR A 134 -13.16 0.43 -3.29
C THR A 134 -13.66 1.66 -4.05
N SER A 135 -14.05 2.71 -3.33
CA SER A 135 -14.50 3.98 -3.90
C SER A 135 -13.37 5.00 -4.11
N LEU A 136 -12.17 4.70 -3.63
CA LEU A 136 -11.02 5.59 -3.74
C LEU A 136 -10.49 5.61 -5.17
N LYS A 137 -10.15 6.81 -5.63
CA LYS A 137 -9.44 7.02 -6.90
C LYS A 137 -8.00 7.48 -6.61
N PRO A 138 -7.03 7.22 -7.51
CA PRO A 138 -5.63 7.59 -7.29
C PRO A 138 -5.37 9.10 -7.38
N GLU A 139 -6.15 9.86 -8.15
CA GLU A 139 -5.90 11.29 -8.46
C GLU A 139 -5.74 12.16 -7.20
N PRO A 140 -6.64 12.09 -6.19
CA PRO A 140 -6.49 12.91 -4.98
C PRO A 140 -5.18 12.63 -4.24
N PHE A 141 -4.71 11.38 -4.24
CA PHE A 141 -3.46 11.00 -3.58
C PHE A 141 -2.23 11.46 -4.36
N LEU A 142 -2.33 11.63 -5.68
CA LEU A 142 -1.27 12.23 -6.48
C LEU A 142 -1.12 13.72 -6.17
N THR A 143 -2.22 14.45 -5.99
CA THR A 143 -2.18 15.85 -5.53
C THR A 143 -1.55 15.94 -4.15
N LEU A 144 -1.96 15.04 -3.24
CA LEU A 144 -1.44 14.94 -1.88
C LEU A 144 0.08 14.74 -1.89
N TYR A 145 0.56 13.82 -2.74
CA TYR A 145 1.98 13.54 -2.88
C TYR A 145 2.77 14.76 -3.36
N ASP A 146 2.26 15.49 -4.36
CA ASP A 146 2.93 16.70 -4.85
C ASP A 146 2.95 17.83 -3.80
N GLU A 147 1.89 17.96 -2.99
CA GLU A 147 1.89 18.88 -1.84
C GLU A 147 2.98 18.51 -0.85
N MET A 148 3.10 17.22 -0.55
CA MET A 148 4.08 16.70 0.38
C MET A 148 5.51 16.90 -0.08
N LEU A 149 5.79 16.72 -1.38
CA LEU A 149 7.09 17.08 -1.95
C LEU A 149 7.38 18.58 -1.79
N THR A 150 6.38 19.43 -2.07
CA THR A 150 6.52 20.90 -1.95
C THR A 150 6.84 21.32 -0.52
N TYR A 151 6.30 20.61 0.48
CA TYR A 151 6.50 20.92 1.90
C TYR A 151 7.64 20.15 2.57
N ASN A 152 8.45 19.38 1.82
CA ASN A 152 9.47 18.48 2.36
C ASN A 152 8.92 17.57 3.47
N ALA A 153 7.79 16.89 3.18
CA ALA A 153 7.18 15.95 4.11
C ALA A 153 8.15 14.82 4.50
N SER A 154 7.84 14.14 5.60
CA SER A 154 8.66 13.02 6.05
C SER A 154 8.61 11.85 5.06
N GLU A 155 9.70 11.08 4.99
CA GLU A 155 9.79 9.88 4.15
C GLU A 155 8.66 8.89 4.46
N ASN A 156 8.31 8.73 5.74
CA ASN A 156 7.21 7.87 6.20
C ASN A 156 5.87 8.28 5.59
N ASP A 157 5.61 9.59 5.52
CA ASP A 157 4.36 10.10 4.95
C ASP A 157 4.34 9.86 3.43
N LEU A 158 5.47 10.03 2.72
CA LEU A 158 5.57 9.73 1.28
C LEU A 158 5.34 8.24 1.01
N ILE A 159 5.92 7.35 1.82
CA ILE A 159 5.71 5.89 1.73
C ILE A 159 4.23 5.55 1.94
N ALA A 160 3.60 6.10 2.99
CA ALA A 160 2.19 5.88 3.27
C ALA A 160 1.27 6.39 2.13
N THR A 161 1.66 7.49 1.48
CA THR A 161 0.93 8.04 0.33
C THR A 161 1.07 7.14 -0.90
N ASN A 162 2.29 6.68 -1.20
CA ASN A 162 2.54 5.73 -2.28
C ASN A 162 1.84 4.39 -2.06
N PHE A 163 1.70 3.93 -0.81
CA PHE A 163 0.89 2.76 -0.47
C PHE A 163 -0.58 2.95 -0.90
N MET A 164 -1.18 4.11 -0.59
CA MET A 164 -2.57 4.39 -1.01
C MET A 164 -2.70 4.51 -2.54
N ILE A 165 -1.77 5.18 -3.21
CA ILE A 165 -1.75 5.28 -4.68
C ILE A 165 -1.66 3.87 -5.30
N THR A 166 -0.78 3.03 -4.78
CA THR A 166 -0.58 1.66 -5.29
C THR A 166 -1.83 0.80 -5.09
N CYS A 167 -2.45 0.83 -3.90
CA CYS A 167 -3.70 0.11 -3.65
C CYS A 167 -4.83 0.56 -4.58
N THR A 168 -5.00 1.87 -4.77
CA THR A 168 -6.06 2.41 -5.63
C THR A 168 -5.82 2.08 -7.10
N LEU A 169 -4.57 2.15 -7.57
CA LEU A 169 -4.21 1.75 -8.93
C LEU A 169 -4.42 0.26 -9.16
N LEU A 170 -3.95 -0.62 -8.26
CA LEU A 170 -4.18 -2.07 -8.36
C LEU A 170 -5.68 -2.39 -8.42
N HIS A 171 -6.46 -1.78 -7.53
CA HIS A 171 -7.91 -1.96 -7.51
C HIS A 171 -8.54 -1.52 -8.84
N GLN A 172 -8.26 -0.31 -9.32
CA GLN A 172 -8.83 0.17 -10.59
C GLN A 172 -8.39 -0.69 -11.77
N LEU A 173 -7.09 -0.96 -11.90
CA LEU A 173 -6.53 -1.74 -13.00
C LEU A 173 -7.14 -3.14 -13.10
N ARG A 174 -7.56 -3.74 -11.97
CA ARG A 174 -8.25 -5.03 -11.98
C ARG A 174 -9.57 -5.00 -12.77
N TYR A 175 -10.33 -3.91 -12.65
CA TYR A 175 -11.69 -3.81 -13.17
C TYR A 175 -11.82 -3.04 -14.49
N VAL A 176 -10.81 -2.26 -14.88
CA VAL A 176 -10.87 -1.51 -16.14
C VAL A 176 -10.68 -2.41 -17.37
N ILE A 177 -11.46 -2.15 -18.41
CA ILE A 177 -11.33 -2.82 -19.71
C ILE A 177 -10.21 -2.17 -20.53
N ASN A 178 -10.06 -0.85 -20.42
CA ASN A 178 -9.07 -0.07 -21.14
C ASN A 178 -8.34 0.86 -20.16
N ALA A 179 -7.17 0.42 -19.69
CA ALA A 179 -6.36 1.15 -18.72
C ALA A 179 -5.95 2.53 -19.21
N GLU A 180 -5.64 2.68 -20.51
CA GLU A 180 -5.27 3.97 -21.09
C GLU A 180 -6.42 4.99 -20.96
N LYS A 181 -7.64 4.60 -21.34
CA LYS A 181 -8.80 5.49 -21.30
C LYS A 181 -9.35 5.73 -19.90
N GLN A 182 -9.35 4.69 -19.05
CA GLN A 182 -10.06 4.70 -17.77
C GLN A 182 -9.16 5.03 -16.58
N VAL A 183 -7.83 4.88 -16.71
CA VAL A 183 -6.87 5.20 -15.65
C VAL A 183 -5.88 6.25 -16.13
N LYS A 184 -5.11 6.00 -17.21
CA LYS A 184 -4.07 6.94 -17.66
C LYS A 184 -4.61 8.32 -18.04
N LYS A 185 -5.62 8.41 -18.91
CA LYS A 185 -6.17 9.70 -19.37
C LYS A 185 -6.73 10.56 -18.24
N PRO A 186 -7.47 10.01 -17.26
CA PRO A 186 -7.84 10.76 -16.05
C PRO A 186 -6.63 11.33 -15.29
N LEU A 187 -5.56 10.54 -15.14
CA LEU A 187 -4.33 11.01 -14.52
C LEU A 187 -3.63 12.09 -15.36
N ASP A 188 -3.52 11.91 -16.68
CA ASP A 188 -2.94 12.90 -17.58
C ASP A 188 -3.69 14.23 -17.48
N LYS A 189 -5.03 14.20 -17.57
CA LYS A 189 -5.89 15.39 -17.37
C LYS A 189 -5.73 16.02 -16.00
N HIS A 190 -5.52 15.20 -14.97
CA HIS A 190 -5.26 15.69 -13.63
C HIS A 190 -3.96 16.50 -13.57
N PHE A 191 -2.88 16.01 -14.19
CA PHE A 191 -1.62 16.74 -14.25
C PHE A 191 -1.70 17.98 -15.14
N GLU A 192 -2.37 17.90 -16.29
CA GLU A 192 -2.65 19.04 -17.17
C GLU A 192 -3.41 20.16 -16.43
N ALA A 193 -4.37 19.82 -15.57
CA ALA A 193 -5.13 20.77 -14.78
C ALA A 193 -4.34 21.39 -13.61
N ASN A 194 -3.17 20.83 -13.27
CA ASN A 194 -2.32 21.27 -12.15
C ASN A 194 -0.88 21.58 -12.60
N PRO A 195 -0.67 22.46 -13.60
CA PRO A 195 0.63 22.66 -14.25
C PRO A 195 1.65 23.35 -13.33
N GLY A 196 1.20 24.08 -12.30
CA GLY A 196 2.06 24.85 -11.38
C GLY A 196 3.05 24.02 -10.53
N ARG A 197 3.14 22.71 -10.77
CA ARG A 197 4.06 21.78 -10.09
C ARG A 197 4.91 20.94 -11.05
N SER A 198 4.70 21.03 -12.36
CA SER A 198 5.52 20.36 -13.38
C SER A 198 6.25 21.42 -14.21
N THR A 199 7.58 21.36 -14.25
CA THR A 199 8.41 22.26 -15.07
C THR A 199 8.46 21.87 -16.54
N LEU A 200 7.90 20.72 -16.92
CA LEU A 200 7.90 20.18 -18.27
C LEU A 200 6.49 20.29 -18.85
N SER A 201 6.25 21.23 -19.78
CA SER A 201 4.91 21.56 -20.29
C SER A 201 4.19 20.42 -21.00
N ASP A 202 4.91 19.33 -21.33
CA ASP A 202 4.41 18.23 -22.16
C ASP A 202 4.56 16.85 -21.48
N ALA A 203 4.88 16.81 -20.18
CA ALA A 203 5.10 15.55 -19.46
C ALA A 203 3.77 14.86 -19.12
N ASP A 204 3.56 13.65 -19.65
CA ASP A 204 2.43 12.82 -19.30
C ASP A 204 2.49 12.29 -17.85
N SER A 205 1.41 11.67 -17.35
CA SER A 205 1.34 11.16 -15.97
C SER A 205 2.48 10.21 -15.61
N ILE A 206 2.92 9.37 -16.54
CA ILE A 206 4.05 8.46 -16.35
C ILE A 206 5.33 9.27 -16.15
N THR A 207 5.60 10.23 -17.03
CA THR A 207 6.77 11.11 -16.93
C THR A 207 6.78 11.86 -15.60
N HIS A 208 5.64 12.39 -15.16
CA HIS A 208 5.52 13.06 -13.85
C HIS A 208 5.80 12.12 -12.69
N LEU A 209 5.32 10.87 -12.74
CA LEU A 209 5.59 9.90 -11.68
C LEU A 209 7.07 9.46 -11.64
N ARG A 210 7.75 9.39 -12.79
CA ARG A 210 9.18 9.08 -12.85
C ARG A 210 10.04 10.09 -12.11
N THR A 211 9.72 11.39 -12.23
CA THR A 211 10.51 12.47 -11.56
C THR A 211 10.40 12.43 -10.04
N ARG A 212 9.37 11.76 -9.49
CA ARG A 212 9.18 11.57 -8.06
C ARG A 212 10.08 10.50 -7.45
N ILE A 213 10.67 9.64 -8.29
CA ILE A 213 11.54 8.56 -7.84
C ILE A 213 12.94 9.13 -7.67
N ARG A 214 13.40 9.24 -6.42
CA ARG A 214 14.76 9.66 -6.11
C ARG A 214 15.76 8.76 -6.84
N ARG A 215 16.73 9.36 -7.55
CA ARG A 215 17.74 8.66 -8.36
C ARG A 215 17.12 7.77 -9.45
N TYR A 216 16.04 8.23 -10.10
CA TYR A 216 15.46 7.55 -11.26
C TYR A 216 16.53 7.24 -12.32
N GLY A 217 16.48 6.04 -12.90
CA GLY A 217 17.40 5.61 -13.95
C GLY A 217 18.83 5.34 -13.47
N ARG A 218 19.05 5.11 -12.17
CA ARG A 218 20.38 4.82 -11.61
C ARG A 218 20.40 3.49 -10.89
N PHE A 219 21.46 2.72 -11.12
CA PHE A 219 21.76 1.52 -10.35
C PHE A 219 22.78 1.89 -9.28
N ALA A 220 22.31 2.17 -8.06
CA ALA A 220 23.21 2.59 -6.99
C ALA A 220 22.71 2.14 -5.61
N PRO A 221 23.50 1.32 -4.89
CA PRO A 221 23.16 0.93 -3.54
C PRO A 221 23.38 2.09 -2.54
N PRO A 222 22.65 2.10 -1.41
CA PRO A 222 21.46 1.29 -1.16
C PRO A 222 20.24 1.80 -1.95
N PHE A 223 19.39 0.87 -2.39
CA PHE A 223 18.02 1.18 -2.82
C PHE A 223 17.12 1.26 -1.59
N GLN A 224 16.36 2.34 -1.45
CA GLN A 224 15.62 2.66 -0.23
C GLN A 224 14.12 2.41 -0.38
N LEU A 225 13.41 2.30 0.75
CA LEU A 225 11.99 1.97 0.77
C LEU A 225 11.10 3.06 0.14
N ASP A 226 11.47 4.34 0.30
CA ASP A 226 10.81 5.45 -0.41
C ASP A 226 10.93 5.32 -1.93
N GLN A 227 12.11 4.95 -2.44
CA GLN A 227 12.33 4.71 -3.87
C GLN A 227 11.50 3.53 -4.37
N ALA A 228 11.46 2.43 -3.61
CA ALA A 228 10.65 1.25 -3.94
C ALA A 228 9.15 1.56 -4.00
N THR A 229 8.64 2.27 -2.99
CA THR A 229 7.21 2.62 -2.96
C THR A 229 6.84 3.67 -4.00
N ALA A 230 7.70 4.66 -4.28
CA ALA A 230 7.49 5.65 -5.34
C ALA A 230 7.56 5.04 -6.75
N LEU A 231 8.30 3.93 -6.92
CA LEU A 231 8.41 3.24 -8.19
C LEU A 231 7.13 2.50 -8.59
N LEU A 232 6.40 1.94 -7.62
CA LEU A 232 5.23 1.09 -7.86
C LEU A 232 4.12 1.77 -8.70
N PRO A 233 3.64 3.00 -8.38
CA PRO A 233 2.62 3.67 -9.20
C PRO A 233 3.03 3.83 -10.67
N THR A 234 4.28 4.24 -10.91
CA THR A 234 4.84 4.42 -12.25
C THR A 234 4.91 3.08 -12.98
N PHE A 235 5.48 2.07 -12.32
CA PHE A 235 5.68 0.73 -12.89
C PHE A 235 4.33 0.07 -13.25
N LEU A 236 3.31 0.23 -12.40
CA LEU A 236 1.95 -0.24 -12.64
C LEU A 236 1.31 0.41 -13.86
N LEU A 237 1.36 1.74 -13.97
CA LEU A 237 0.77 2.45 -15.10
C LEU A 237 1.46 2.12 -16.42
N GLU A 238 2.78 2.01 -16.42
CA GLU A 238 3.54 1.65 -17.61
C GLU A 238 3.28 0.22 -18.05
N LEU A 239 3.27 -0.75 -17.12
CA LEU A 239 2.81 -2.10 -17.41
C LEU A 239 1.41 -2.05 -18.02
N ALA A 240 0.55 -1.17 -17.49
CA ALA A 240 -0.82 -1.10 -17.94
C ALA A 240 -1.03 -0.52 -19.34
N VAL A 241 -0.21 0.45 -19.69
CA VAL A 241 -0.32 1.17 -20.96
C VAL A 241 0.47 0.46 -22.06
N TYR A 242 1.72 0.05 -21.79
CA TYR A 242 2.63 -0.44 -22.84
C TYR A 242 2.41 -1.89 -23.25
N ARG A 243 1.80 -2.72 -22.39
CA ARG A 243 1.55 -4.14 -22.73
C ARG A 243 0.19 -4.40 -23.38
N LEU A 244 -0.53 -3.37 -23.86
CA LEU A 244 -1.88 -3.48 -24.45
C LEU A 244 -2.78 -4.37 -23.58
N PHE A 245 -2.96 -4.00 -22.31
CA PHE A 245 -3.74 -4.68 -21.26
C PHE A 245 -4.60 -5.88 -21.71
N PRO A 246 -4.00 -7.05 -22.00
CA PRO A 246 -4.77 -8.24 -22.30
C PRO A 246 -5.44 -8.65 -21.00
N GLU A 247 -6.57 -9.35 -21.10
CA GLU A 247 -7.20 -9.96 -19.93
C GLU A 247 -6.21 -10.78 -19.07
N GLN A 248 -5.18 -11.34 -19.70
CA GLN A 248 -4.08 -12.03 -19.03
C GLN A 248 -3.32 -11.15 -18.03
N LEU A 249 -2.98 -9.90 -18.37
CA LEU A 249 -2.22 -9.03 -17.46
C LEU A 249 -3.04 -8.65 -16.22
N ARG A 250 -4.36 -8.43 -16.39
CA ARG A 250 -5.28 -8.18 -15.27
C ARG A 250 -5.29 -9.31 -14.25
N ARG A 251 -5.24 -10.55 -14.73
CA ARG A 251 -5.20 -11.76 -13.90
C ARG A 251 -3.83 -12.00 -13.26
N GLN A 252 -2.78 -11.32 -13.73
CA GLN A 252 -1.42 -11.47 -13.23
C GLN A 252 -1.06 -10.41 -12.18
N LEU A 253 -1.81 -9.31 -12.08
CA LEU A 253 -1.56 -8.28 -11.07
C LEU A 253 -2.08 -8.72 -9.68
N PRO A 254 -1.37 -8.36 -8.60
CA PRO A 254 -1.85 -8.60 -7.24
C PRO A 254 -3.24 -8.01 -7.00
N SER A 255 -4.13 -8.78 -6.37
CA SER A 255 -5.36 -8.27 -5.80
C SER A 255 -5.09 -7.67 -4.43
N VAL A 256 -5.55 -6.45 -4.19
CA VAL A 256 -5.53 -5.82 -2.86
C VAL A 256 -6.17 -6.71 -1.81
N SER A 257 -7.27 -7.40 -2.15
CA SER A 257 -7.98 -8.33 -1.26
C SER A 257 -7.25 -9.66 -1.01
N CYS A 258 -6.30 -10.05 -1.87
CA CYS A 258 -5.57 -11.31 -1.74
C CYS A 258 -4.20 -11.15 -1.09
N ILE A 259 -3.65 -9.93 -1.01
CA ILE A 259 -2.38 -9.69 -0.32
C ILE A 259 -2.53 -9.97 1.19
N GLY A 260 -3.71 -9.73 1.76
CA GLY A 260 -3.98 -10.01 3.18
C GLY A 260 -3.17 -9.11 4.11
N PHE A 261 -3.23 -7.79 3.89
CA PHE A 261 -2.41 -6.79 4.59
C PHE A 261 -2.50 -6.90 6.11
N LYS A 262 -3.69 -7.16 6.66
CA LYS A 262 -3.90 -7.37 8.10
C LYS A 262 -3.03 -8.49 8.67
N SER A 263 -2.76 -9.54 7.88
CA SER A 263 -1.88 -10.62 8.30
C SER A 263 -0.42 -10.23 8.12
N LEU A 264 -0.08 -9.47 7.07
CA LEU A 264 1.30 -9.12 6.69
C LEU A 264 1.89 -7.97 7.51
N MET A 265 1.04 -7.10 8.02
CA MET A 265 1.42 -5.82 8.62
C MET A 265 1.07 -5.78 10.10
N ARG A 266 2.02 -5.35 10.93
CA ARG A 266 1.77 -4.98 12.33
C ARG A 266 1.22 -3.57 12.39
N ILE A 267 -0.02 -3.40 11.90
CA ILE A 267 -0.66 -2.09 11.71
C ILE A 267 -0.65 -1.30 13.03
N PRO A 268 0.01 -0.13 13.10
CA PRO A 268 0.08 0.63 14.34
C PRO A 268 -1.29 1.25 14.69
N PRO A 269 -1.50 1.69 15.94
CA PRO A 269 -2.73 2.37 16.32
C PRO A 269 -2.98 3.64 15.50
N VAL A 270 -4.21 3.82 15.02
CA VAL A 270 -4.63 5.04 14.33
C VAL A 270 -4.50 6.27 15.22
N PHE A 271 -4.18 7.42 14.60
CA PHE A 271 -3.93 8.68 15.31
C PHE A 271 -2.87 8.57 16.41
N SER A 272 -1.85 7.72 16.23
CA SER A 272 -0.73 7.63 17.18
C SER A 272 0.01 8.96 17.22
N GLN A 273 0.04 9.57 18.42
CA GLN A 273 0.84 10.77 18.68
C GLN A 273 2.33 10.45 18.82
N ASN A 274 2.66 9.19 19.10
CA ASN A 274 4.02 8.71 19.26
C ASN A 274 4.49 8.06 17.95
N ALA A 275 4.84 8.89 16.96
CA ALA A 275 5.41 8.43 15.69
C ALA A 275 6.78 7.73 15.84
N ALA A 276 7.42 7.82 17.02
CA ALA A 276 8.78 7.37 17.25
C ALA A 276 8.93 5.84 17.40
N THR A 277 7.89 5.11 17.80
CA THR A 277 8.03 3.68 18.15
C THR A 277 7.70 2.73 17.01
N GLN A 278 6.68 3.03 16.19
CA GLN A 278 6.28 2.19 15.05
C GLN A 278 5.70 3.06 13.92
N SER A 279 6.40 3.12 12.80
CA SER A 279 5.92 3.80 11.58
C SER A 279 5.06 2.83 10.75
N PHE A 280 3.95 3.32 10.22
CA PHE A 280 3.16 2.60 9.22
C PHE A 280 4.03 2.15 8.03
N ALA A 281 5.00 2.99 7.64
CA ALA A 281 5.87 2.74 6.48
C ALA A 281 6.66 1.42 6.57
N GLN A 282 6.98 0.95 7.78
CA GLN A 282 7.82 -0.23 8.00
C GLN A 282 7.08 -1.35 8.74
N CYS A 283 5.77 -1.22 8.96
CA CYS A 283 5.03 -2.18 9.77
C CYS A 283 4.86 -3.57 9.10
N HIS A 284 5.19 -3.72 7.82
CA HIS A 284 5.25 -5.00 7.11
C HIS A 284 6.59 -5.72 7.27
N VAL A 285 7.68 -4.99 7.56
CA VAL A 285 9.05 -5.49 7.43
C VAL A 285 9.30 -6.70 8.32
N GLU A 286 8.91 -6.63 9.60
CA GLU A 286 9.14 -7.69 10.60
C GLU A 286 8.67 -9.07 10.10
N LYS A 287 7.50 -9.14 9.46
CA LYS A 287 6.95 -10.40 8.94
C LYS A 287 7.45 -10.74 7.54
N MET A 288 7.67 -9.74 6.68
CA MET A 288 8.03 -9.99 5.28
C MET A 288 9.49 -10.37 5.07
N VAL A 289 10.36 -10.16 6.06
CA VAL A 289 11.79 -10.55 5.97
C VAL A 289 12.05 -11.99 6.39
N THR A 290 11.05 -12.73 6.90
CA THR A 290 11.27 -14.09 7.41
C THR A 290 11.37 -15.12 6.28
N PRO A 291 12.15 -16.20 6.45
CA PRO A 291 12.24 -17.27 5.48
C PRO A 291 10.88 -17.88 5.13
N GLU A 292 9.98 -18.03 6.10
CA GLU A 292 8.65 -18.62 5.89
C GLU A 292 7.77 -17.73 5.01
N PHE A 293 7.90 -16.40 5.14
CA PHE A 293 7.21 -15.51 4.24
C PHE A 293 7.84 -15.54 2.84
N LEU A 294 9.16 -15.49 2.73
CA LEU A 294 9.85 -15.44 1.44
C LEU A 294 9.70 -16.74 0.64
N GLY A 295 9.70 -17.89 1.33
CA GLY A 295 9.56 -19.23 0.75
C GLY A 295 8.17 -19.46 0.16
N ALA A 296 8.01 -19.17 -1.13
CA ALA A 296 6.76 -19.36 -1.85
C ALA A 296 7.01 -19.36 -3.37
N LYS A 297 5.93 -19.47 -4.14
CA LYS A 297 5.94 -19.20 -5.58
C LYS A 297 5.67 -17.72 -5.85
N TRP A 298 6.55 -17.12 -6.64
CA TRP A 298 6.55 -15.72 -7.00
C TRP A 298 6.48 -15.56 -8.52
N MET A 299 6.09 -14.36 -8.93
CA MET A 299 6.09 -13.92 -10.32
C MET A 299 6.36 -12.43 -10.39
N GLY A 300 6.55 -11.89 -11.59
CA GLY A 300 6.64 -10.44 -11.75
C GLY A 300 7.18 -10.00 -13.08
N TYR A 301 7.72 -8.78 -13.11
CA TYR A 301 8.29 -8.18 -14.31
C TYR A 301 9.58 -7.46 -13.99
N TYR A 302 10.42 -7.32 -15.00
CA TYR A 302 11.48 -6.33 -15.04
C TYR A 302 11.34 -5.48 -16.29
N SER A 303 11.83 -4.26 -16.22
CA SER A 303 11.95 -3.38 -17.38
C SER A 303 13.36 -3.44 -17.92
N GLU A 304 13.50 -3.22 -19.23
CA GLU A 304 14.77 -3.05 -19.93
C GLU A 304 14.90 -1.57 -20.32
N GLN A 305 16.03 -0.96 -19.94
CA GLN A 305 16.29 0.48 -20.11
C GLN A 305 17.71 0.82 -20.55
N ARG A 306 18.56 -0.17 -20.91
CA ARG A 306 19.95 0.09 -21.31
C ARG A 306 20.10 0.98 -22.56
N GLY A 307 19.03 1.17 -23.35
CA GLY A 307 19.05 2.05 -24.53
C GLY A 307 18.51 3.46 -24.27
N THR A 308 17.55 3.63 -23.38
CA THR A 308 16.86 4.90 -23.14
C THR A 308 16.28 4.95 -21.74
N VAL A 309 16.82 5.79 -20.85
CA VAL A 309 16.32 5.95 -19.47
C VAL A 309 14.83 6.34 -19.44
N HIS A 310 14.35 7.04 -20.47
CA HIS A 310 12.98 7.53 -20.57
C HIS A 310 12.00 6.58 -21.28
N ALA A 311 12.43 5.43 -21.77
CA ALA A 311 11.51 4.43 -22.30
C ALA A 311 11.76 3.08 -21.64
N ARG A 312 10.75 2.57 -20.94
CA ARG A 312 10.75 1.21 -20.40
C ARG A 312 10.12 0.31 -21.44
N SER A 313 10.87 -0.69 -21.89
CA SER A 313 10.25 -1.91 -22.41
C SER A 313 10.13 -2.90 -21.25
N PHE A 314 9.13 -3.76 -21.31
CA PHE A 314 9.02 -4.90 -20.41
C PHE A 314 9.25 -6.15 -21.22
N ASP A 315 9.87 -7.16 -20.61
CA ASP A 315 9.88 -8.52 -21.14
C ASP A 315 8.61 -9.28 -20.67
N PRO A 316 8.29 -10.43 -21.28
CA PRO A 316 7.24 -11.32 -20.77
C PRO A 316 7.38 -11.55 -19.26
N PRO A 317 6.28 -11.81 -18.53
CA PRO A 317 6.35 -11.98 -17.08
C PRO A 317 7.34 -13.07 -16.69
N MET A 318 8.15 -12.76 -15.69
CA MET A 318 8.89 -13.77 -14.95
C MET A 318 7.89 -14.64 -14.19
N ARG A 319 8.00 -15.94 -14.35
CA ARG A 319 7.06 -16.94 -13.84
C ARG A 319 7.79 -18.04 -13.11
N ASP A 320 7.02 -18.79 -12.33
CA ASP A 320 7.47 -19.98 -11.64
C ASP A 320 8.71 -19.73 -10.76
N ILE A 321 8.80 -18.52 -10.18
CA ILE A 321 9.89 -18.16 -9.28
C ILE A 321 9.67 -18.85 -7.94
N ASN A 322 10.20 -20.04 -7.76
CA ASN A 322 10.10 -20.79 -6.51
C ASN A 322 11.23 -20.37 -5.56
N ILE A 323 10.96 -19.40 -4.69
CA ILE A 323 11.97 -18.88 -3.74
C ILE A 323 12.21 -19.92 -2.65
N VAL A 324 13.47 -20.33 -2.53
CA VAL A 324 13.98 -21.14 -1.41
C VAL A 324 14.69 -20.19 -0.47
N ALA A 325 14.10 -19.93 0.69
CA ALA A 325 14.64 -19.01 1.69
C ALA A 325 15.03 -19.76 2.97
N CYS A 326 16.18 -19.41 3.53
CA CYS A 326 16.76 -20.04 4.72
C CYS A 326 17.10 -19.00 5.78
N ALA A 327 17.15 -19.42 7.04
CA ALA A 327 17.69 -18.59 8.12
C ALA A 327 19.19 -18.28 7.87
N PRO A 328 19.67 -17.07 8.20
CA PRO A 328 21.05 -16.69 7.94
C PRO A 328 22.03 -17.33 8.92
N GLU A 329 23.20 -17.73 8.41
CA GLU A 329 24.32 -18.19 9.22
C GLU A 329 25.28 -17.03 9.53
N GLY A 330 25.26 -16.51 10.77
CA GLY A 330 26.33 -15.66 11.30
C GLY A 330 26.30 -14.15 10.97
N ALA A 331 25.44 -13.67 10.07
CA ALA A 331 25.31 -12.23 9.79
C ALA A 331 24.20 -11.58 10.64
N SER A 332 24.56 -10.60 11.48
CA SER A 332 23.63 -10.01 12.45
C SER A 332 22.59 -9.06 11.85
N ASP A 333 22.84 -8.50 10.67
CA ASP A 333 21.97 -7.58 9.93
C ASP A 333 21.09 -8.28 8.89
N VAL A 334 21.38 -9.55 8.59
CA VAL A 334 20.61 -10.38 7.65
C VAL A 334 19.44 -11.03 8.39
N ALA A 335 18.28 -11.04 7.76
CA ALA A 335 17.06 -11.69 8.25
C ALA A 335 16.80 -13.03 7.55
N ALA A 336 17.14 -13.13 6.25
CA ALA A 336 17.00 -14.34 5.47
C ALA A 336 18.03 -14.37 4.32
N VAL A 337 18.36 -15.59 3.88
CA VAL A 337 19.17 -15.86 2.70
C VAL A 337 18.26 -16.51 1.64
N ILE A 338 18.29 -15.98 0.42
CA ILE A 338 17.67 -16.64 -0.74
C ILE A 338 18.70 -17.59 -1.34
N ASP A 339 18.43 -18.87 -1.27
CA ASP A 339 19.34 -19.93 -1.69
C ASP A 339 19.42 -20.01 -3.22
N ARG A 340 20.59 -20.45 -3.69
CA ARG A 340 20.88 -20.72 -5.11
C ARG A 340 19.98 -21.77 -5.73
N GLU A 341 19.20 -22.52 -4.98
CA GLU A 341 18.16 -23.45 -5.46
C GLU A 341 16.89 -22.74 -5.92
N THR A 342 16.73 -21.45 -5.62
CA THR A 342 15.63 -20.66 -6.19
C THR A 342 15.71 -20.68 -7.71
N ARG A 343 14.62 -21.05 -8.38
CA ARG A 343 14.50 -21.13 -9.84
C ARG A 343 13.32 -20.30 -10.31
N GLY A 344 13.41 -19.80 -11.54
CA GLY A 344 12.32 -19.15 -12.26
C GLY A 344 12.57 -19.16 -13.77
N VAL A 345 11.57 -18.74 -14.53
CA VAL A 345 11.65 -18.68 -16.00
C VAL A 345 11.16 -17.33 -16.50
N ASP A 346 11.83 -16.78 -17.50
CA ASP A 346 11.36 -15.62 -18.25
C ASP A 346 11.57 -15.77 -19.77
N ALA A 347 11.58 -14.66 -20.49
CA ALA A 347 11.74 -14.65 -21.95
C ALA A 347 13.09 -15.16 -22.46
N HIS A 348 14.14 -15.12 -21.62
CA HIS A 348 15.50 -15.55 -21.97
C HIS A 348 15.83 -16.95 -21.46
N GLY A 349 14.91 -17.59 -20.72
CA GLY A 349 15.00 -18.97 -20.27
C GLY A 349 14.97 -19.13 -18.76
N GLU A 350 15.49 -20.26 -18.29
CA GLU A 350 15.57 -20.58 -16.87
C GLU A 350 16.69 -19.79 -16.19
N PHE A 351 16.40 -19.27 -15.00
CA PHE A 351 17.34 -18.55 -14.17
C PHE A 351 17.30 -19.03 -12.71
N SER A 352 18.39 -18.81 -11.99
CA SER A 352 18.45 -18.87 -10.54
C SER A 352 18.48 -17.47 -9.93
N LEU A 353 17.91 -17.30 -8.75
CA LEU A 353 18.10 -16.12 -7.91
C LEU A 353 18.83 -16.55 -6.63
N GLN A 354 19.74 -15.71 -6.14
CA GLN A 354 20.38 -15.95 -4.84
C GLN A 354 20.74 -14.62 -4.20
N GLY A 355 20.81 -14.56 -2.88
CA GLY A 355 21.28 -13.37 -2.19
C GLY A 355 20.74 -13.25 -0.77
N ARG A 356 20.58 -12.02 -0.27
CA ARG A 356 20.26 -11.76 1.13
C ARG A 356 19.17 -10.71 1.28
N VAL A 357 18.37 -10.89 2.32
CA VAL A 357 17.34 -9.95 2.78
C VAL A 357 17.76 -9.44 4.16
N LYS A 358 17.95 -8.13 4.29
CA LYS A 358 18.33 -7.48 5.55
C LYS A 358 17.13 -7.28 6.45
N LYS A 359 17.37 -7.13 7.76
CA LYS A 359 16.33 -6.88 8.78
C LYS A 359 15.51 -5.61 8.56
N ASN A 360 16.05 -4.63 7.82
CA ASN A 360 15.34 -3.40 7.46
C ASN A 360 14.51 -3.54 6.17
N GLY A 361 14.45 -4.73 5.57
CA GLY A 361 13.73 -4.99 4.33
C GLY A 361 14.51 -4.72 3.05
N GLN A 362 15.77 -4.28 3.11
CA GLN A 362 16.62 -4.18 1.92
C GLN A 362 16.96 -5.56 1.37
N VAL A 363 17.02 -5.65 0.04
CA VAL A 363 17.21 -6.89 -0.69
C VAL A 363 18.38 -6.72 -1.66
N GLU A 364 19.31 -7.68 -1.64
CA GLU A 364 20.45 -7.76 -2.55
C GLU A 364 20.46 -9.16 -3.15
N LEU A 365 20.20 -9.28 -4.44
CA LEU A 365 20.10 -10.54 -5.17
C LEU A 365 21.01 -10.54 -6.40
N VAL A 366 21.32 -11.73 -6.89
CA VAL A 366 21.96 -11.95 -8.18
C VAL A 366 21.09 -12.91 -8.97
N LYS A 367 20.64 -12.48 -10.14
CA LYS A 367 19.97 -13.34 -11.12
C LYS A 367 21.00 -13.94 -12.05
N ARG A 368 21.01 -15.27 -12.20
CA ARG A 368 21.92 -15.99 -13.10
C ARG A 368 21.13 -16.87 -14.06
N TYR A 369 21.33 -16.72 -15.36
CA TYR A 369 20.74 -17.62 -16.36
C TYR A 369 21.50 -18.95 -16.40
N ILE A 370 20.77 -20.07 -16.38
CA ILE A 370 21.36 -21.41 -16.24
C ILE A 370 22.14 -21.82 -17.50
N VAL A 371 21.63 -21.46 -18.69
CA VAL A 371 22.23 -21.88 -19.97
C VAL A 371 23.35 -20.94 -20.42
N SER A 372 23.13 -19.61 -20.37
CA SER A 372 24.11 -18.64 -20.86
C SER A 372 25.15 -18.23 -19.83
N GLY A 373 24.89 -18.47 -18.54
CA GLY A 373 25.78 -18.09 -17.44
C GLY A 373 25.77 -16.59 -17.11
N TRP A 374 24.99 -15.76 -17.82
CA TRP A 374 24.92 -14.33 -17.54
C TRP A 374 24.37 -14.05 -16.15
N THR A 375 24.97 -13.08 -15.46
CA THR A 375 24.59 -12.65 -14.12
C THR A 375 24.21 -11.19 -14.10
N TRP A 376 23.15 -10.87 -13.36
CA TRP A 376 22.68 -9.50 -13.18
C TRP A 376 22.46 -9.24 -11.69
N PRO A 377 23.22 -8.33 -11.05
CA PRO A 377 22.96 -7.87 -9.70
C PRO A 377 21.65 -7.08 -9.61
N TRP A 378 20.90 -7.33 -8.55
CA TRP A 378 19.60 -6.77 -8.23
C TRP A 378 19.63 -6.17 -6.84
N ILE A 379 19.23 -4.92 -6.70
CA ILE A 379 19.11 -4.23 -5.41
C ILE A 379 17.69 -3.70 -5.25
N GLY A 380 17.10 -3.86 -4.08
CA GLY A 380 15.70 -3.48 -3.86
C GLY A 380 15.30 -3.41 -2.41
N CYS A 381 13.99 -3.28 -2.20
CA CYS A 381 13.35 -3.32 -0.89
C CYS A 381 12.08 -4.16 -0.92
N LEU A 382 11.78 -4.80 0.21
CA LEU A 382 10.47 -5.35 0.51
C LEU A 382 9.46 -4.21 0.75
N THR A 383 8.35 -4.28 0.03
CA THR A 383 7.17 -3.44 0.20
C THR A 383 5.98 -4.33 0.55
N PRO A 384 4.85 -3.81 1.05
CA PRO A 384 3.62 -4.59 1.20
C PRO A 384 3.12 -5.26 -0.09
N PHE A 385 3.67 -4.88 -1.26
CA PHE A 385 3.30 -5.40 -2.58
C PHE A 385 4.38 -6.32 -3.19
N GLY A 386 5.37 -6.76 -2.42
CA GLY A 386 6.45 -7.63 -2.89
C GLY A 386 7.82 -6.93 -2.92
N ILE A 387 8.77 -7.47 -3.66
CA ILE A 387 10.14 -6.95 -3.77
C ILE A 387 10.23 -6.06 -4.99
N VAL A 388 10.68 -4.81 -4.77
CA VAL A 388 10.77 -3.78 -5.79
C VAL A 388 12.17 -3.19 -5.78
N GLY A 389 12.76 -3.02 -6.96
CA GLY A 389 14.16 -2.57 -7.03
C GLY A 389 14.65 -2.23 -8.43
N THR A 390 15.97 -2.15 -8.54
CA THR A 390 16.71 -1.96 -9.78
C THR A 390 17.64 -3.13 -10.04
N TRP A 391 17.91 -3.37 -11.31
CA TRP A 391 18.90 -4.35 -11.74
C TRP A 391 19.88 -3.67 -12.70
N GLY A 392 21.08 -4.22 -12.79
CA GLY A 392 22.17 -3.58 -13.49
C GLY A 392 23.39 -4.44 -13.68
N ASP A 393 24.50 -3.83 -14.04
CA ASP A 393 25.84 -4.42 -14.07
C ASP A 393 26.69 -3.86 -12.89
N GLU A 394 27.67 -4.62 -12.43
CA GLU A 394 28.66 -4.19 -11.45
C GLU A 394 29.89 -3.53 -12.11
N SER A 395 29.83 -3.23 -13.41
CA SER A 395 30.97 -2.76 -14.21
C SER A 395 31.65 -1.51 -13.64
N ASP A 396 32.96 -1.47 -13.83
CA ASP A 396 33.92 -0.51 -13.25
C ASP A 396 33.45 0.95 -13.26
N GLU A 397 33.79 1.64 -12.17
CA GLU A 397 33.32 2.96 -11.68
C GLU A 397 33.40 4.15 -12.66
N SER A 398 33.79 3.96 -13.92
CA SER A 398 34.03 5.07 -14.84
C SER A 398 32.75 5.70 -15.42
N ASP A 399 31.62 4.98 -15.49
CA ASP A 399 30.35 5.53 -15.98
C ASP A 399 29.13 5.02 -15.18
N GLU A 400 28.70 5.80 -14.17
CA GLU A 400 27.53 5.51 -13.31
C GLU A 400 26.22 5.28 -14.10
N SER A 401 26.11 5.73 -15.35
CA SER A 401 24.94 5.53 -16.20
C SER A 401 24.91 4.14 -16.87
N ASP A 402 26.06 3.53 -17.12
CA ASP A 402 26.16 2.34 -17.96
C ASP A 402 25.81 1.05 -17.19
N SER A 403 25.84 1.11 -15.86
CA SER A 403 25.45 0.00 -15.00
C SER A 403 23.93 -0.17 -14.87
N PHE A 404 23.10 0.80 -15.25
CA PHE A 404 21.65 0.69 -15.05
C PHE A 404 20.96 -0.16 -16.12
N GLY A 405 20.47 -1.33 -15.72
CA GLY A 405 19.71 -2.23 -16.58
C GLY A 405 18.22 -1.89 -16.65
N GLY A 406 17.63 -1.63 -15.49
CA GLY A 406 16.21 -1.31 -15.38
C GLY A 406 15.67 -1.49 -13.96
N TYR A 407 14.34 -1.61 -13.87
CA TYR A 407 13.61 -1.84 -12.64
C TYR A 407 13.06 -3.26 -12.60
N PHE A 408 12.79 -3.78 -11.41
CA PHE A 408 12.05 -5.03 -11.25
C PHE A 408 10.99 -4.90 -10.15
N TRP A 409 9.95 -5.70 -10.29
CA TRP A 409 8.94 -5.91 -9.27
C TRP A 409 8.48 -7.37 -9.32
N ILE A 410 8.65 -8.08 -8.21
CA ILE A 410 8.18 -9.45 -8.02
C ILE A 410 7.27 -9.55 -6.79
N TRP A 411 6.25 -10.39 -6.87
CA TRP A 411 5.24 -10.61 -5.84
C TRP A 411 4.85 -12.09 -5.77
N LYS A 412 4.14 -12.49 -4.70
CA LYS A 412 3.67 -13.87 -4.57
C LYS A 412 2.56 -14.17 -5.55
N GLU A 413 2.61 -15.34 -6.18
CA GLU A 413 1.64 -15.73 -7.21
C GLU A 413 0.22 -15.86 -6.64
N ASP A 414 0.08 -16.33 -5.40
CA ASP A 414 -1.20 -16.49 -4.69
C ASP A 414 -1.96 -15.16 -4.47
N TRP A 415 -1.27 -14.02 -4.55
CA TRP A 415 -1.91 -12.71 -4.49
C TRP A 415 -2.71 -12.37 -5.75
N CYS A 416 -2.57 -13.11 -6.84
CA CYS A 416 -3.25 -12.83 -8.11
C CYS A 416 -4.67 -13.40 -8.16
N ASP A 417 -4.99 -14.40 -7.32
CA ASP A 417 -6.14 -15.30 -7.46
C ASP A 417 -7.52 -14.75 -7.03
N GLY A 418 -7.65 -13.45 -6.72
CA GLY A 418 -8.92 -12.84 -6.30
C GLY A 418 -10.01 -12.77 -7.38
N ASP A 419 -11.28 -12.77 -6.97
CA ASP A 419 -12.48 -12.49 -7.79
C ASP A 419 -12.42 -13.02 -9.24
N ARG A 420 -12.20 -14.33 -9.39
CA ARG A 420 -12.32 -15.05 -10.68
C ARG A 420 -13.77 -15.21 -11.11
#